data_AF-A0A3B9IEA2-F1
#
_entry.id   AF-A0A3B9IEA2-F1
#
_cell.length_a   1.000
_cell.length_b   1.000
_cell.length_c   1.000
_cell.angle_alpha   90.00
_cell.angle_beta   90.00
_cell.angle_gamma   90.00
#
_symmetry.space_group_name_H-M   'P 1'
#
loop_
_entity.id
_entity.type
_entity.pdbx_description
1 polymer ?
#
loop_
_entity_poly.entity_id
_entity_poly.type
_entity_poly.pdbx_seq_one_letter_code
_entity_poly.pdbx_strand_id
1 'polypeptide(L)'
;MATLFDAATPRPLADRLRPGRIGEIVGQDHLFGPDGPVTRMVQAKRLASLILWGPPGTGKTTLARLLAEATGMRFAALSAVFSTVADLRKAFAEAAALRDTGRQTLLFVDEIH
;
A
#
# COMPACT_ATOMS: atom_id res chain seq x y z
N MET A 1 -22.13 -12.92 23.00
CA MET A 1 -21.47 -13.69 24.07
C MET A 1 -19.97 -13.57 23.86
N ALA A 2 -19.37 -12.45 24.29
CA ALA A 2 -17.93 -12.21 24.19
C ALA A 2 -17.23 -12.91 25.36
N THR A 3 -16.20 -13.71 25.09
CA THR A 3 -15.50 -14.50 26.09
C THR A 3 -14.43 -13.67 26.81
N LEU A 4 -14.21 -13.98 28.08
CA LEU A 4 -13.29 -13.35 29.03
C LEU A 4 -11.80 -13.39 28.61
N PHE A 5 -11.48 -13.98 27.45
CA PHE A 5 -10.14 -14.08 26.88
C PHE A 5 -9.92 -13.17 25.66
N ASP A 6 -10.89 -12.34 25.28
CA ASP A 6 -10.72 -11.29 24.26
C ASP A 6 -10.06 -10.03 24.87
N ALA A 7 -9.16 -10.24 25.84
CA ALA A 7 -8.32 -9.18 26.39
C ALA A 7 -7.37 -8.74 25.27
N ALA A 8 -7.76 -7.67 24.58
CA ALA A 8 -7.06 -7.01 23.49
C ALA A 8 -5.54 -7.15 23.63
N THR A 9 -4.95 -8.06 22.84
CA THR A 9 -3.50 -8.16 22.72
C THR A 9 -2.98 -6.76 22.41
N PRO A 10 -2.09 -6.18 23.23
CA PRO A 10 -1.67 -4.80 23.02
C PRO A 10 -1.03 -4.70 21.64
N ARG A 11 -1.70 -3.98 20.73
CA ARG A 11 -1.16 -3.73 19.39
C ARG A 11 0.17 -3.00 19.55
N PRO A 12 1.26 -3.46 18.88
CA PRO A 12 2.55 -2.80 18.94
C PRO A 12 2.43 -1.30 18.64
N LEU A 13 3.25 -0.47 19.29
CA LEU A 13 3.22 0.99 19.08
C LEU A 13 3.39 1.34 17.60
N ALA A 14 4.27 0.61 16.89
CA ALA A 14 4.49 0.79 15.46
C ALA A 14 3.20 0.65 14.64
N ASP A 15 2.34 -0.31 14.98
CA ASP A 15 1.05 -0.50 14.29
C ASP A 15 0.03 0.57 14.65
N ARG A 16 0.08 1.07 15.89
CA ARG A 16 -0.78 2.17 16.35
C ARG A 16 -0.42 3.51 15.72
N LEU A 17 0.86 3.73 15.42
CA LEU A 17 1.38 4.97 14.84
C LEU A 17 1.39 4.97 13.31
N ARG A 18 0.93 3.89 12.64
CA ARG A 18 0.86 3.89 11.18
C ARG A 18 -0.11 4.99 10.72
N PRO A 19 0.30 5.88 9.81
CA PRO A 19 -0.58 6.90 9.25
C PRO A 19 -1.80 6.25 8.58
N GLY A 20 -2.97 6.88 8.75
CA GLY A 20 -4.24 6.45 8.16
C GLY A 20 -4.55 7.12 6.81
N ARG A 21 -3.81 8.18 6.46
CA ARG A 21 -3.95 8.90 5.18
C ARG A 21 -2.61 9.47 4.73
N ILE A 22 -2.49 9.75 3.43
CA ILE A 22 -1.26 10.30 2.83
C ILE A 22 -0.80 11.59 3.52
N GLY A 23 -1.73 12.46 3.93
CA GLY A 23 -1.40 13.73 4.60
C GLY A 23 -0.80 13.59 6.01
N GLU A 24 -0.74 12.38 6.57
CA GLU A 24 -0.11 12.10 7.87
C GLU A 24 1.32 11.57 7.72
N ILE A 25 1.82 11.44 6.49
CA ILE A 25 3.20 11.07 6.23
C ILE A 25 4.12 12.23 6.59
N VAL A 26 5.11 11.96 7.45
CA VAL A 26 6.05 12.96 7.95
C VAL A 26 7.39 12.88 7.20
N GLY A 27 8.01 14.02 6.94
CA GLY A 27 9.40 14.11 6.47
C GLY A 27 9.58 13.88 4.96
N GLN A 28 8.49 13.90 4.19
CA GLN A 28 8.50 13.65 2.74
C GLN A 28 7.78 14.77 1.96
N ASP A 29 7.90 16.02 2.41
CA ASP A 29 7.18 17.18 1.86
C ASP A 29 7.49 17.42 0.36
N HIS A 30 8.70 17.08 -0.08
CA HIS A 30 9.07 17.17 -1.49
C HIS A 30 8.29 16.18 -2.39
N LEU A 31 7.72 15.10 -1.83
CA LEU A 31 6.90 14.12 -2.54
C LEU A 31 5.39 14.37 -2.33
N PHE A 32 5.00 14.68 -1.09
CA PHE A 32 3.60 14.76 -0.64
C PHE A 32 3.11 16.17 -0.31
N GLY A 33 3.95 17.19 -0.46
CA GLY A 33 3.55 18.59 -0.39
C GLY A 33 2.60 18.97 -1.54
N PRO A 34 2.05 20.20 -1.52
CA PRO A 34 1.03 20.64 -2.49
C PRO A 34 1.42 20.44 -3.96
N ASP A 35 2.68 20.70 -4.30
CA ASP A 35 3.23 20.58 -5.66
C ASP A 35 3.99 19.28 -5.90
N GLY A 36 4.05 18.42 -4.88
CA GLY A 36 4.79 17.16 -4.90
C GLY A 36 4.32 16.23 -6.04
N PRO A 37 5.23 15.49 -6.68
CA PRO A 37 4.88 14.59 -7.78
C PRO A 37 3.87 13.53 -7.35
N VAL A 38 3.96 13.02 -6.12
CA VAL A 38 3.02 12.00 -5.61
C VAL A 38 1.66 12.61 -5.34
N THR A 39 1.60 13.79 -4.74
CA THR A 39 0.36 14.56 -4.58
C THR A 39 -0.37 14.75 -5.91
N ARG A 40 0.35 15.17 -6.96
CA ARG A 40 -0.22 15.34 -8.31
C ARG A 40 -0.76 14.04 -8.88
N MET A 41 -0.05 12.92 -8.74
CA MET A 41 -0.53 11.61 -9.19
C MET A 41 -1.80 11.15 -8.45
N VAL A 42 -1.84 11.36 -7.14
CA VAL A 42 -2.99 11.01 -6.29
C VAL A 42 -4.20 11.86 -6.66
N GLN A 43 -4.04 13.18 -6.80
CA GLN A 43 -5.11 14.09 -7.23
C GLN A 43 -5.66 13.74 -8.61
N ALA A 44 -4.78 13.37 -9.55
CA ALA A 44 -5.18 12.92 -10.88
C ALA A 44 -5.76 11.49 -10.90
N LYS A 45 -5.80 10.77 -9.77
CA LYS A 45 -6.13 9.34 -9.66
C LYS A 45 -5.40 8.48 -10.68
N ARG A 46 -4.14 8.81 -10.95
CA ARG A 46 -3.31 8.15 -11.96
C ARG A 46 -1.90 7.96 -11.43
N LEU A 47 -1.69 6.81 -10.77
CA LEU A 47 -0.38 6.41 -10.28
C LEU A 47 0.45 5.81 -11.42
N ALA A 48 1.70 6.25 -11.53
CA ALA A 48 2.72 5.54 -12.27
C ALA A 48 3.25 4.34 -11.44
N SER A 49 3.97 3.43 -12.08
CA SER A 49 4.76 2.43 -11.35
C SER A 49 5.86 3.12 -10.54
N LEU A 50 6.03 2.69 -9.29
CA LEU A 50 6.98 3.29 -8.34
C LEU A 50 7.88 2.22 -7.74
N ILE A 51 9.15 2.59 -7.52
CA ILE A 51 10.06 1.83 -6.66
C ILE A 51 10.19 2.61 -5.35
N LEU A 52 9.80 1.99 -4.24
CA LEU A 52 9.97 2.56 -2.91
C LEU A 52 11.29 2.05 -2.32
N TRP A 53 12.29 2.91 -2.23
CA TRP A 53 13.60 2.56 -1.72
C TRP A 53 13.86 3.19 -0.35
N GLY A 54 14.45 2.42 0.55
CA GLY A 54 14.87 2.88 1.86
C GLY A 54 15.02 1.75 2.88
N PRO A 55 15.67 2.02 4.03
CA PRO A 55 15.88 1.06 5.12
C PRO A 55 14.60 0.32 5.58
N PRO A 56 14.72 -0.82 6.27
CA PRO A 56 13.56 -1.45 6.93
C PRO A 56 12.92 -0.47 7.92
N GLY A 57 11.59 -0.51 8.02
CA GLY A 57 10.84 0.36 8.94
C GLY A 57 10.53 1.78 8.45
N THR A 58 10.96 2.18 7.25
CA THR A 58 10.64 3.51 6.68
C THR A 58 9.20 3.68 6.17
N GLY A 59 8.35 2.66 6.35
CA GLY A 59 6.93 2.76 6.01
C GLY A 59 6.57 2.49 4.55
N LYS A 60 7.46 1.86 3.74
CA LYS A 60 7.20 1.51 2.33
C LYS A 60 5.85 0.81 2.11
N THR A 61 5.60 -0.26 2.86
CA THR A 61 4.36 -1.04 2.78
C THR A 61 3.14 -0.21 3.19
N THR A 62 3.29 0.64 4.21
CA THR A 62 2.22 1.57 4.64
C THR A 62 1.92 2.59 3.56
N LEU A 63 2.95 3.19 2.96
CA LEU A 63 2.80 4.15 1.87
C LEU A 63 2.08 3.53 0.67
N ALA A 64 2.47 2.33 0.22
CA ALA A 64 1.81 1.65 -0.89
C ALA A 64 0.31 1.43 -0.63
N ARG A 65 -0.05 1.06 0.60
CA ARG A 65 -1.46 0.91 1.02
C ARG A 65 -2.21 2.24 0.97
N LEU A 66 -1.63 3.30 1.52
CA LEU A 66 -2.23 4.64 1.52
C LEU A 66 -2.40 5.20 0.11
N LEU A 67 -1.47 4.91 -0.81
CA LEU A 67 -1.58 5.28 -2.21
C LEU A 67 -2.77 4.59 -2.89
N ALA A 68 -2.94 3.28 -2.66
CA ALA A 68 -4.07 2.54 -3.20
C ALA A 68 -5.40 3.10 -2.68
N GLU A 69 -5.49 3.39 -1.38
CA GLU A 69 -6.67 3.99 -0.76
C GLU A 69 -6.97 5.38 -1.34
N ALA A 70 -5.99 6.27 -1.38
CA ALA A 70 -6.16 7.64 -1.85
C ALA A 70 -6.56 7.73 -3.33
N THR A 71 -6.19 6.72 -4.12
CA THR A 71 -6.55 6.62 -5.55
C THR A 71 -7.76 5.73 -5.82
N GLY A 72 -8.33 5.10 -4.79
CA GLY A 72 -9.49 4.23 -4.91
C GLY A 72 -9.19 2.91 -5.64
N MET A 73 -7.95 2.44 -5.62
CA MET A 73 -7.55 1.15 -6.19
C MET A 73 -7.74 0.02 -5.17
N ARG A 74 -7.89 -1.23 -5.63
CA ARG A 74 -7.71 -2.40 -4.76
C ARG A 74 -6.22 -2.53 -4.42
N PHE A 75 -5.87 -2.76 -3.16
CA PHE A 75 -4.51 -3.10 -2.77
C PHE A 75 -4.31 -4.61 -2.81
N ALA A 76 -3.28 -5.07 -3.53
CA ALA A 76 -2.81 -6.46 -3.49
C ALA A 76 -1.32 -6.44 -3.15
N ALA A 77 -0.88 -7.30 -2.23
CA ALA A 77 0.52 -7.38 -1.82
C ALA A 77 1.06 -8.79 -2.04
N LEU A 78 2.29 -8.86 -2.56
CA LEU A 78 3.09 -10.07 -2.70
C LEU A 78 4.46 -9.82 -2.08
N SER A 79 5.12 -10.88 -1.62
CA SER A 79 6.53 -10.82 -1.20
C SER A 79 7.39 -11.49 -2.25
N ALA A 80 8.40 -10.80 -2.79
CA ALA A 80 9.28 -11.37 -3.81
C ALA A 80 10.06 -12.60 -3.29
N VAL A 81 10.28 -12.71 -1.99
CA VAL A 81 10.97 -13.84 -1.36
C VAL A 81 10.10 -15.10 -1.32
N PHE A 82 8.81 -14.97 -1.05
CA PHE A 82 7.91 -16.10 -0.85
C PHE A 82 7.00 -16.41 -2.04
N SER A 83 6.86 -15.48 -2.99
CA SER A 83 5.91 -15.62 -4.09
C SER A 83 6.51 -16.39 -5.26
N THR A 84 5.72 -17.31 -5.80
CA THR A 84 6.05 -18.03 -7.03
C THR A 84 5.58 -17.27 -8.27
N VAL A 85 6.03 -17.71 -9.45
CA VAL A 85 5.50 -17.22 -10.73
C VAL A 85 3.99 -17.49 -10.85
N ALA A 86 3.48 -18.57 -10.23
CA ALA A 86 2.05 -18.87 -10.24
C ALA A 86 1.24 -17.84 -9.43
N ASP A 87 1.76 -17.42 -8.26
CA ASP A 87 1.12 -16.39 -7.43
C ASP A 87 1.04 -15.05 -8.16
N LEU A 88 2.10 -14.68 -8.87
CA LEU A 88 2.13 -13.46 -9.68
C LEU A 88 1.11 -13.51 -10.83
N ARG A 89 1.05 -14.64 -11.56
CA ARG A 89 0.06 -14.86 -12.64
C ARG A 89 -1.37 -14.76 -12.11
N LYS A 90 -1.63 -15.33 -10.93
CA LYS A 90 -2.94 -15.25 -10.28
C LYS A 90 -3.29 -13.80 -9.94
N ALA A 91 -2.36 -13.05 -9.34
CA ALA A 91 -2.57 -11.64 -9.01
C ALA A 91 -2.87 -10.78 -10.26
N PHE A 92 -2.19 -11.05 -11.39
CA PHE A 92 -2.47 -10.37 -12.65
C PHE A 92 -3.85 -10.75 -13.23
N ALA A 93 -4.23 -12.02 -13.18
CA ALA A 93 -5.55 -12.46 -13.63
C ALA A 93 -6.68 -11.81 -12.81
N GLU A 94 -6.54 -11.77 -11.48
CA GLU A 94 -7.49 -11.07 -10.60
C GLU A 94 -7.57 -9.56 -10.92
N ALA A 95 -6.42 -8.92 -11.14
CA ALA A 95 -6.37 -7.50 -11.47
C ALA A 95 -7.01 -7.20 -12.84
N ALA A 96 -6.84 -8.09 -13.83
CA ALA A 96 -7.47 -7.97 -15.14
C ALA A 96 -8.99 -8.08 -15.05
N ALA A 97 -9.51 -9.09 -14.35
CA ALA A 97 -10.96 -9.26 -14.16
C ALA A 97 -11.60 -8.06 -13.44
N LEU A 98 -10.93 -7.50 -12.42
CA LEU A 98 -11.41 -6.31 -11.73
C LEU A 98 -11.37 -5.06 -12.61
N ARG A 99 -10.36 -4.94 -13.47
CA ARG A 99 -10.25 -3.82 -14.42
C ARG A 99 -11.43 -3.79 -15.38
N ASP A 100 -11.93 -4.95 -15.83
CA ASP A 100 -13.11 -5.05 -16.70
C ASP A 100 -14.39 -4.53 -16.01
N THR A 101 -14.44 -4.59 -14.68
CA THR A 101 -15.52 -4.00 -13.85
C THR A 101 -15.26 -2.55 -13.45
N GLY A 102 -14.20 -1.92 -13.97
CA GLY A 102 -13.82 -0.54 -13.66
C GLY A 102 -13.02 -0.37 -12.36
N ARG A 103 -12.62 -1.46 -11.69
CA ARG A 103 -11.83 -1.41 -10.45
C ARG A 103 -10.36 -1.69 -10.73
N GLN A 104 -9.52 -0.66 -10.66
CA GLN A 104 -8.08 -0.82 -10.80
C GLN A 104 -7.44 -1.46 -9.55
N THR A 105 -6.30 -2.13 -9.74
CA THR A 105 -5.52 -2.76 -8.66
C THR A 105 -4.11 -2.16 -8.60
N LEU A 106 -3.67 -1.78 -7.40
CA LEU A 106 -2.28 -1.51 -7.08
C LEU A 106 -1.67 -2.80 -6.55
N LEU A 107 -0.77 -3.40 -7.34
CA LEU A 107 0.03 -4.55 -6.92
C LEU A 107 1.33 -4.06 -6.30
N PHE A 108 1.50 -4.31 -5.01
CA PHE A 108 2.71 -4.06 -4.26
C PHE A 108 3.53 -5.34 -4.15
N VAL A 109 4.82 -5.26 -4.45
CA VAL A 109 5.77 -6.37 -4.29
C VAL A 109 6.79 -5.92 -3.26
N ASP A 110 6.80 -6.57 -2.10
CA ASP A 110 7.76 -6.29 -1.03
C ASP A 110 9.04 -7.12 -1.22
N GLU A 111 10.14 -6.68 -0.62
CA GLU A 111 11.42 -7.40 -0.62
C GLU A 111 12.02 -7.68 -2.02
N ILE A 112 11.89 -6.72 -2.93
CA ILE A 112 12.59 -6.72 -4.23
C ILE A 112 14.04 -6.24 -3.97
N HIS A 113 14.96 -7.17 -3.72
CA HIS A 113 16.39 -6.92 -3.57
C HIS A 113 17.20 -7.57 -4.69
#